data_AF-A0A7Y1Z2S1-F1
#
_entry.id   AF-A0A7Y1Z2S1-F1
#
_cell.length_a   1.000
_cell.length_b   1.000
_cell.length_c   1.000
_cell.angle_alpha   90.00
_cell.angle_beta   90.00
_cell.angle_gamma   90.00
#
_symmetry.space_group_name_H-M   'P 1'
#
loop_
_entity.id
_entity.type
_entity.pdbx_description
1 polymer ?
#
loop_
_entity_poly.entity_id
_entity_poly.type
_entity_poly.pdbx_seq_one_letter_code
_entity_poly.pdbx_strand_id
1 'polypeptide(L)'
;QYADAIFAIQPNVAEAKKYFADIKKRVGELGRDPNHCKMLFGMQPILGETQAEALEKQAEHNALVPLDAGLAILSAHLDHDLSQYDLDLPVADSNEPALQRMKSRFRKADGSSMTLREAGERHGQGVGLPQFAGTPESVADQMEAFVGEVGGDGFMLSMIYSPGALEEFVDQVVPILQARGMYRTAYKGRTQREIFLDDE
;
A
#
# COMPACT_ATOMS: atom_id res chain seq x y z
N GLN A 1 2.32 5.47 20.85
CA GLN A 1 1.74 5.64 22.20
C GLN A 1 0.30 5.15 22.28
N TYR A 2 -0.63 5.68 21.46
CA TYR A 2 -2.07 5.41 21.63
C TYR A 2 -2.71 4.46 20.61
N ALA A 3 -2.05 4.19 19.48
CA ALA A 3 -2.67 3.45 18.38
C ALA A 3 -2.88 1.97 18.71
N ASP A 4 -4.10 1.46 18.52
CA ASP A 4 -4.45 0.03 18.52
C ASP A 4 -4.25 -0.60 17.13
N ALA A 5 -4.33 0.20 16.07
CA ALA A 5 -3.94 -0.17 14.73
C ALA A 5 -3.27 1.03 14.02
N ILE A 6 -2.31 0.74 13.15
CA ILE A 6 -1.61 1.72 12.32
C ILE A 6 -1.74 1.29 10.87
N PHE A 7 -2.26 2.19 10.05
CA PHE A 7 -2.21 2.08 8.60
C PHE A 7 -0.88 2.65 8.10
N ALA A 8 -0.19 1.91 7.23
CA ALA A 8 1.09 2.31 6.68
C ALA A 8 1.15 2.14 5.16
N ILE A 9 1.62 3.18 4.46
CA ILE A 9 1.96 3.12 3.04
C ILE A 9 3.48 3.05 2.94
N GLN A 10 4.00 1.87 2.60
CA GLN A 10 5.43 1.62 2.42
C GLN A 10 5.65 0.77 1.15
N PRO A 11 5.86 1.39 -0.02
CA PRO A 11 5.98 0.67 -1.29
C PRO A 11 7.26 -0.17 -1.42
N ASN A 12 8.28 0.12 -0.61
CA ASN A 12 9.53 -0.63 -0.61
C ASN A 12 9.54 -1.62 0.57
N VAL A 13 9.71 -2.91 0.26
CA VAL A 13 9.68 -4.01 1.23
C VAL A 13 10.72 -3.85 2.35
N ALA A 14 11.94 -3.43 2.02
CA ALA A 14 12.99 -3.23 3.02
C ALA A 14 12.66 -2.07 3.98
N GLU A 15 12.10 -0.98 3.46
CA GLU A 15 11.64 0.14 4.28
C GLU A 15 10.38 -0.20 5.09
N ALA A 16 9.46 -1.00 4.52
CA ALA A 16 8.30 -1.52 5.23
C ALA A 16 8.71 -2.38 6.43
N LYS A 17 9.71 -3.25 6.24
CA LYS A 17 10.27 -4.12 7.31
C LYS A 17 10.91 -3.31 8.43
N LYS A 18 11.72 -2.30 8.08
CA LYS A 18 12.32 -1.39 9.06
C LYS A 18 11.24 -0.63 9.84
N TYR A 19 10.23 -0.14 9.13
CA TYR A 19 9.12 0.60 9.73
C TYR A 19 8.30 -0.28 10.70
N PHE A 20 7.96 -1.51 10.30
CA PHE A 20 7.29 -2.47 11.17
C PHE A 20 8.07 -2.73 12.45
N ALA A 21 9.38 -3.03 12.33
CA ALA A 21 10.25 -3.29 13.46
C ALA A 21 10.38 -2.08 14.41
N ASP A 22 10.53 -0.86 13.87
CA ASP A 22 10.58 0.38 14.66
C ASP A 22 9.30 0.59 15.47
N ILE A 23 8.15 0.44 14.83
CA ILE A 23 6.86 0.64 15.48
C ILE A 23 6.67 -0.38 16.61
N LYS A 24 6.89 -1.68 16.35
CA LYS A 24 6.73 -2.72 17.39
C LYS A 24 7.69 -2.50 18.56
N LYS A 25 8.95 -2.11 18.29
CA LYS A 25 9.92 -1.72 19.32
C LYS A 25 9.42 -0.56 20.18
N ARG A 26 8.98 0.55 19.56
CA ARG A 26 8.51 1.75 20.27
C ARG A 26 7.24 1.50 21.07
N VAL A 27 6.36 0.59 20.61
CA VAL A 27 5.18 0.17 21.39
C VAL A 27 5.63 -0.54 22.68
N GLY A 28 6.60 -1.45 22.58
CA GLY A 28 7.18 -2.15 23.74
C GLY A 28 7.90 -1.21 24.71
N GLU A 29 8.68 -0.24 24.22
CA GLU A 29 9.37 0.77 25.05
C GLU A 29 8.40 1.64 25.87
N LEU A 30 7.14 1.76 25.42
CA LEU A 30 6.08 2.47 26.12
C LEU A 30 5.28 1.57 27.09
N GLY A 31 5.72 0.34 27.33
CA GLY A 31 5.10 -0.61 28.25
C GLY A 31 3.79 -1.23 27.75
N ARG A 32 3.50 -1.15 26.44
CA ARG A 32 2.35 -1.80 25.80
C ARG A 32 2.79 -3.11 25.16
N ASP A 33 1.88 -4.07 25.07
CA ASP A 33 2.09 -5.27 24.25
C ASP A 33 2.20 -4.87 22.76
N PRO A 34 3.34 -5.16 22.08
CA PRO A 34 3.49 -4.88 20.65
C PRO A 34 2.45 -5.55 19.75
N ASN A 35 1.86 -6.67 20.16
CA ASN A 35 0.83 -7.39 19.40
C ASN A 35 -0.54 -6.70 19.48
N HIS A 36 -0.78 -5.87 20.50
CA HIS A 36 -2.00 -5.07 20.61
C HIS A 36 -2.02 -3.82 19.72
N CYS A 37 -0.93 -3.53 19.01
CA CYS A 37 -0.86 -2.48 18.00
C CYS A 37 -0.72 -3.12 16.62
N LYS A 38 -1.84 -3.38 15.95
CA LYS A 38 -1.88 -4.06 14.64
C LYS A 38 -1.34 -3.13 13.54
N MET A 39 -0.54 -3.66 12.63
CA MET A 39 0.07 -2.95 11.51
C MET A 39 -0.57 -3.40 10.21
N LEU A 40 -1.35 -2.51 9.58
CA LEU A 40 -2.03 -2.77 8.32
C LEU A 40 -1.32 -2.04 7.19
N PHE A 41 -0.70 -2.77 6.29
CA PHE A 41 -0.06 -2.17 5.11
C PHE A 41 -1.09 -1.92 4.02
N GLY A 42 -1.01 -0.78 3.35
CA GLY A 42 -1.86 -0.54 2.21
C GLY A 42 -1.44 -1.36 0.99
N MET A 43 -2.40 -1.81 0.19
CA MET A 43 -2.15 -2.41 -1.12
C MET A 43 -3.37 -2.25 -2.04
N GLN A 44 -3.15 -2.35 -3.34
CA GLN A 44 -4.20 -2.39 -4.36
C GLN A 44 -4.20 -3.77 -5.04
N PRO A 45 -5.24 -4.61 -4.85
CA PRO A 45 -5.34 -5.88 -5.56
C PRO A 45 -5.91 -5.65 -6.98
N ILE A 46 -5.33 -6.31 -7.97
CA ILE A 46 -5.78 -6.28 -9.37
C ILE A 46 -5.83 -7.71 -9.88
N LEU A 47 -7.04 -8.23 -10.05
CA LEU A 47 -7.28 -9.61 -10.44
C LEU A 47 -7.57 -9.74 -11.94
N GLY A 48 -7.05 -10.81 -12.53
CA GLY A 48 -7.41 -11.31 -13.85
C GLY A 48 -7.37 -12.85 -13.86
N GLU A 49 -8.03 -13.48 -14.82
CA GLU A 49 -8.02 -14.95 -14.97
C GLU A 49 -6.61 -15.46 -15.33
N THR A 50 -5.80 -14.59 -15.93
CA THR A 50 -4.39 -14.83 -16.22
C THR A 50 -3.52 -13.66 -15.73
N GLN A 51 -2.21 -13.93 -15.58
CA GLN A 51 -1.25 -12.86 -15.28
C GLN A 51 -1.26 -11.74 -16.33
N ALA A 52 -1.42 -12.09 -17.61
CA ALA A 52 -1.45 -11.10 -18.70
C ALA A 52 -2.66 -10.18 -18.58
N GLU A 53 -3.84 -10.74 -18.32
CA GLU A 53 -5.08 -9.98 -18.13
C GLU A 53 -4.97 -9.03 -16.94
N ALA A 54 -4.42 -9.50 -15.80
CA ALA A 54 -4.25 -8.66 -14.62
C ALA A 54 -3.30 -7.47 -14.88
N LEU A 55 -2.23 -7.68 -15.66
CA LEU A 55 -1.29 -6.62 -16.06
C LEU A 55 -1.92 -5.64 -17.07
N GLU A 56 -2.75 -6.13 -18.00
CA GLU A 56 -3.51 -5.28 -18.91
C GLU A 56 -4.50 -4.41 -18.14
N LYS A 57 -5.26 -4.99 -17.21
CA LYS A 57 -6.19 -4.30 -16.32
C LYS A 57 -5.49 -3.25 -15.45
N GLN A 58 -4.29 -3.58 -14.96
CA GLN A 58 -3.43 -2.63 -14.24
C GLN A 58 -3.01 -1.46 -15.13
N ALA A 59 -2.56 -1.73 -16.35
CA ALA A 59 -2.15 -0.70 -17.30
C ALA A 59 -3.33 0.21 -17.69
N GLU A 60 -4.51 -0.36 -17.95
CA GLU A 60 -5.73 0.38 -18.24
C GLU A 60 -6.11 1.30 -17.08
N HIS A 61 -6.22 0.74 -15.87
CA HIS A 61 -6.53 1.53 -14.67
C HIS A 61 -5.52 2.68 -14.49
N ASN A 62 -4.23 2.41 -14.62
CA ASN A 62 -3.19 3.40 -14.42
C ASN A 62 -3.20 4.50 -15.50
N ALA A 63 -3.66 4.18 -16.72
CA ALA A 63 -3.81 5.14 -17.81
C ALA A 63 -5.04 6.05 -17.64
N LEU A 64 -6.04 5.67 -16.85
CA LEU A 64 -7.23 6.48 -16.57
C LEU A 64 -6.94 7.68 -15.66
N VAL A 65 -5.79 7.71 -14.99
CA VAL A 65 -5.41 8.74 -14.02
C VAL A 65 -5.08 10.05 -14.72
N PRO A 66 -5.86 11.12 -14.51
CA PRO A 66 -5.49 12.45 -15.00
C PRO A 66 -4.24 12.95 -14.24
N LEU A 67 -3.24 13.44 -14.96
CA LEU A 67 -2.00 13.94 -14.36
C LEU A 67 -2.26 15.06 -13.34
N ASP A 68 -3.18 15.97 -13.64
CA ASP A 68 -3.57 17.07 -12.76
C ASP A 68 -4.21 16.56 -11.45
N ALA A 69 -5.03 15.50 -11.51
CA ALA A 69 -5.55 14.83 -10.32
C ALA A 69 -4.44 14.20 -9.47
N GLY A 70 -3.48 13.51 -10.11
CA GLY A 70 -2.32 12.94 -9.44
C GLY A 70 -1.45 14.00 -8.74
N LEU A 71 -1.17 15.10 -9.44
CA LEU A 71 -0.43 16.24 -8.89
C LEU A 71 -1.20 16.98 -7.80
N ALA A 72 -2.54 17.08 -7.88
CA ALA A 72 -3.35 17.70 -6.84
C ALA A 72 -3.27 16.90 -5.53
N ILE A 73 -3.40 15.57 -5.58
CA ILE A 73 -3.28 14.73 -4.39
C ILE A 73 -1.84 14.75 -3.86
N LEU A 74 -0.84 14.76 -4.74
CA LEU A 74 0.56 14.84 -4.32
C LEU A 74 0.86 16.18 -3.65
N SER A 75 0.32 17.28 -4.18
CA SER A 75 0.42 18.63 -3.59
C SER A 75 -0.18 18.65 -2.19
N ALA A 76 -1.34 18.02 -1.99
CA ALA A 76 -1.97 17.92 -0.68
C ALA A 76 -1.12 17.12 0.32
N HIS A 77 -0.54 15.98 -0.09
CA HIS A 77 0.34 15.19 0.79
C HIS A 77 1.67 15.88 1.11
N LEU A 78 2.17 16.68 0.18
CA LEU A 78 3.33 17.53 0.39
C LEU A 78 2.95 18.87 1.03
N ASP A 79 1.69 19.18 1.31
CA ASP A 79 1.30 20.50 1.84
C ASP A 79 1.97 21.65 1.05
N HIS A 80 2.00 21.53 -0.28
CA HIS A 80 2.74 22.43 -1.16
C HIS A 80 2.20 22.37 -2.59
N ASP A 81 1.92 23.52 -3.18
CA ASP A 81 1.38 23.62 -4.53
C ASP A 81 2.44 23.23 -5.58
N LEU A 82 2.23 22.13 -6.30
CA LEU A 82 3.18 21.66 -7.31
C LEU A 82 2.97 22.29 -8.68
N SER A 83 1.86 22.99 -8.91
CA SER A 83 1.57 23.63 -10.21
C SER A 83 2.56 24.73 -10.58
N GLN A 84 3.32 25.24 -9.60
CA GLN A 84 4.35 26.25 -9.79
C GLN A 84 5.67 25.72 -10.38
N TYR A 85 5.83 24.41 -10.51
CA TYR A 85 7.06 23.77 -10.98
C TYR A 85 6.95 23.21 -12.40
N ASP A 86 8.09 23.09 -13.07
CA ASP A 86 8.20 22.41 -14.35
C ASP A 86 7.92 20.90 -14.18
N LEU A 87 7.15 20.32 -15.12
CA LEU A 87 6.81 18.91 -15.12
C LEU A 87 8.04 18.00 -15.34
N ASP A 88 9.10 18.53 -15.94
CA ASP A 88 10.36 17.81 -16.16
C ASP A 88 11.38 17.99 -15.02
N LEU A 89 11.00 18.71 -13.94
CA LEU A 89 11.83 18.88 -12.75
C LEU A 89 12.19 17.52 -12.13
N PRO A 90 13.49 17.17 -11.97
CA PRO A 90 13.88 15.94 -11.29
C PRO A 90 13.64 16.07 -9.78
N VAL A 91 12.53 15.50 -9.28
CA VAL A 91 12.01 15.72 -7.92
C VAL A 91 13.02 15.33 -6.83
N ALA A 92 13.63 14.15 -6.96
CA ALA A 92 14.56 13.65 -5.95
C ALA A 92 15.92 14.37 -5.96
N ASP A 93 16.29 15.02 -7.07
CA ASP A 93 17.54 15.79 -7.18
C ASP A 93 17.32 17.30 -7.05
N SER A 94 16.07 17.74 -6.92
CA SER A 94 15.73 19.14 -6.66
C SER A 94 16.26 19.61 -5.30
N ASN A 95 16.53 20.91 -5.18
CA ASN A 95 16.85 21.56 -3.91
C ASN A 95 15.60 22.14 -3.21
N GLU A 96 14.40 21.86 -3.75
CA GLU A 96 13.14 22.35 -3.21
C GLU A 96 12.83 21.66 -1.86
N PRO A 97 12.78 22.40 -0.74
CA PRO A 97 12.59 21.81 0.58
C PRO A 97 11.29 21.01 0.69
N ALA A 98 10.23 21.49 0.05
CA ALA A 98 8.91 20.85 0.06
C ALA A 98 8.95 19.43 -0.55
N LEU A 99 9.77 19.22 -1.57
CA LEU A 99 9.92 17.96 -2.30
C LEU A 99 10.82 16.94 -1.57
N GLN A 100 11.63 17.38 -0.60
CA GLN A 100 12.57 16.49 0.12
C GLN A 100 11.87 15.50 1.08
N ARG A 101 10.67 15.81 1.59
CA ARG A 101 9.96 14.95 2.56
C ARG A 101 9.66 13.55 2.03
N MET A 102 9.45 13.43 0.72
CA MET A 102 9.14 12.16 0.05
C MET A 102 10.24 11.75 -0.94
N LYS A 103 11.45 12.33 -0.83
CA LYS A 103 12.57 12.13 -1.78
C LYS A 103 12.84 10.66 -2.11
N SER A 104 12.81 9.78 -1.11
CA SER A 104 13.04 8.34 -1.29
C SER A 104 11.97 7.65 -2.16
N ARG A 105 10.76 8.20 -2.24
CA ARG A 105 9.64 7.69 -3.05
C ARG A 105 9.71 8.11 -4.52
N PHE A 106 10.49 9.14 -4.82
CA PHE A 106 10.64 9.69 -6.19
C PHE A 106 11.90 9.18 -6.90
N ARG A 107 12.50 8.09 -6.40
CA ARG A 107 13.57 7.36 -7.08
C ARG A 107 13.00 6.21 -7.89
N LYS A 108 13.46 6.07 -9.13
CA LYS A 108 13.17 4.90 -9.97
C LYS A 108 13.97 3.69 -9.47
N ALA A 109 13.65 2.51 -10.00
CA ALA A 109 14.32 1.27 -9.62
C ALA A 109 15.84 1.28 -9.91
N ASP A 110 16.25 2.02 -10.94
CA ASP A 110 17.65 2.23 -11.30
C ASP A 110 18.37 3.31 -10.47
N GLY A 111 17.67 3.94 -9.51
CA GLY A 111 18.19 5.01 -8.67
C GLY A 111 18.14 6.41 -9.29
N SER A 112 17.66 6.57 -10.53
CA SER A 112 17.47 7.88 -11.13
C SER A 112 16.28 8.63 -10.50
N SER A 113 16.29 9.97 -10.57
CA SER A 113 15.13 10.78 -10.13
C SER A 113 13.98 10.65 -11.12
N MET A 114 12.76 10.55 -10.59
CA MET A 114 11.55 10.82 -11.37
C MET A 114 11.45 12.31 -11.71
N THR A 115 10.85 12.61 -12.86
CA THR A 115 10.33 13.95 -13.14
C THR A 115 9.07 14.22 -12.32
N LEU A 116 8.66 15.48 -12.19
CA LEU A 116 7.42 15.83 -11.50
C LEU A 116 6.19 15.21 -12.18
N ARG A 117 6.21 15.09 -13.51
CA ARG A 117 5.21 14.34 -14.28
C ARG A 117 5.10 12.89 -13.83
N GLU A 118 6.22 12.17 -13.83
CA GLU A 118 6.26 10.75 -13.44
C GLU A 118 5.84 10.55 -11.98
N ALA A 119 6.23 11.48 -11.10
CA ALA A 119 5.82 11.48 -9.70
C ALA A 119 4.31 11.69 -9.55
N GLY A 120 3.72 12.63 -10.30
CA GLY A 120 2.28 12.88 -10.33
C GLY A 120 1.48 11.69 -10.85
N GLU A 121 1.88 11.12 -12.00
CA GLU A 121 1.27 9.94 -12.60
C GLU A 121 1.29 8.75 -11.62
N ARG A 122 2.47 8.42 -11.09
CA ARG A 122 2.62 7.32 -10.13
C ARG A 122 1.83 7.54 -8.86
N HIS A 123 1.78 8.78 -8.36
CA HIS A 123 1.05 9.09 -7.15
C HIS A 123 -0.47 9.03 -7.37
N GLY A 124 -0.96 9.40 -8.56
CA GLY A 124 -2.37 9.29 -8.89
C GLY A 124 -2.85 7.84 -9.08
N GLN A 125 -1.97 6.91 -9.48
CA GLN A 125 -2.30 5.48 -9.66
C GLN A 125 -2.71 4.77 -8.36
N GLY A 126 -2.17 5.21 -7.22
CA GLY A 126 -2.35 4.48 -5.98
C GLY A 126 -1.78 5.14 -4.75
N VAL A 127 -1.42 6.42 -4.78
CA VAL A 127 -0.82 7.18 -3.66
C VAL A 127 0.41 6.50 -3.01
N GLY A 128 1.14 5.71 -3.81
CA GLY A 128 2.29 4.94 -3.37
C GLY A 128 1.95 3.59 -2.73
N LEU A 129 0.71 3.12 -2.84
CA LEU A 129 0.33 1.75 -2.52
C LEU A 129 0.97 0.78 -3.53
N PRO A 130 1.55 -0.35 -3.08
CA PRO A 130 1.91 -1.42 -3.99
C PRO A 130 0.67 -1.99 -4.66
N GLN A 131 0.75 -2.21 -5.97
CA GLN A 131 -0.27 -2.89 -6.76
C GLN A 131 0.12 -4.36 -6.91
N PHE A 132 -0.69 -5.27 -6.38
CA PHE A 132 -0.50 -6.71 -6.56
C PHE A 132 -1.43 -7.15 -7.68
N ALA A 133 -0.84 -7.40 -8.86
CA ALA A 133 -1.55 -7.76 -10.07
C ALA A 133 -1.25 -9.22 -10.44
N GLY A 134 -2.28 -10.04 -10.61
CA GLY A 134 -2.13 -11.43 -11.03
C GLY A 134 -3.44 -12.23 -10.96
N THR A 135 -3.31 -13.54 -11.04
CA THR A 135 -4.42 -14.47 -10.70
C THR A 135 -4.73 -14.42 -9.21
N PRO A 136 -5.90 -14.93 -8.75
CA PRO A 136 -6.23 -15.00 -7.33
C PRO A 136 -5.14 -15.67 -6.49
N GLU A 137 -4.58 -16.80 -6.95
CA GLU A 137 -3.46 -17.48 -6.30
C GLU A 137 -2.20 -16.62 -6.27
N SER A 138 -1.86 -15.96 -7.38
CA SER A 138 -0.68 -15.10 -7.45
C SER A 138 -0.78 -13.89 -6.52
N VAL A 139 -1.96 -13.29 -6.38
CA VAL A 139 -2.18 -12.19 -5.44
C VAL A 139 -2.09 -12.70 -4.00
N ALA A 140 -2.65 -13.87 -3.69
CA ALA A 140 -2.47 -14.50 -2.38
C ALA A 140 -0.98 -14.78 -2.07
N ASP A 141 -0.22 -15.29 -3.06
CA ASP A 141 1.23 -15.51 -2.94
C ASP A 141 1.99 -14.21 -2.67
N GLN A 142 1.64 -13.12 -3.35
CA GLN A 142 2.25 -11.80 -3.15
C GLN A 142 1.94 -11.26 -1.74
N MET A 143 0.71 -11.45 -1.24
CA MET A 143 0.33 -11.08 0.12
C MET A 143 1.11 -11.89 1.16
N GLU A 144 1.21 -13.19 0.96
CA GLU A 144 1.97 -14.10 1.84
C GLU A 144 3.46 -13.78 1.85
N ALA A 145 4.06 -13.57 0.68
CA ALA A 145 5.46 -13.19 0.56
C ALA A 145 5.75 -11.85 1.24
N PHE A 146 4.88 -10.85 1.04
CA PHE A 146 5.02 -9.55 1.69
C PHE A 146 4.98 -9.67 3.21
N VAL A 147 3.97 -10.36 3.78
CA VAL A 147 3.88 -10.56 5.24
C VAL A 147 5.03 -11.40 5.77
N GLY A 148 5.45 -12.44 5.06
CA GLY A 148 6.59 -13.27 5.44
C GLY A 148 7.92 -12.50 5.51
N GLU A 149 8.13 -11.54 4.61
CA GLU A 149 9.36 -10.75 4.58
C GLU A 149 9.33 -9.54 5.52
N VAL A 150 8.21 -8.81 5.54
CA VAL A 150 8.02 -7.54 6.26
C VAL A 150 7.56 -7.76 7.71
N GLY A 151 6.72 -8.77 7.93
CA GLY A 151 5.77 -8.80 9.03
C GLY A 151 4.49 -8.04 8.68
N GLY A 152 3.81 -7.55 9.70
CA GLY A 152 2.50 -6.92 9.56
C GLY A 152 1.36 -7.84 9.97
N ASP A 153 0.22 -7.23 10.27
CA ASP A 153 -0.96 -7.88 10.84
C ASP A 153 -2.12 -7.92 9.83
N GLY A 154 -1.89 -7.45 8.59
CA GLY A 154 -2.87 -7.48 7.51
C GLY A 154 -2.71 -6.34 6.52
N PHE A 155 -3.74 -6.16 5.69
CA PHE A 155 -3.76 -5.15 4.63
C PHE A 155 -4.98 -4.23 4.72
N MET A 156 -4.77 -2.98 4.33
CA MET A 156 -5.85 -2.06 3.97
C MET A 156 -5.97 -2.04 2.45
N LEU A 157 -7.07 -2.59 1.94
CA LEU A 157 -7.29 -2.76 0.50
C LEU A 157 -7.83 -1.47 -0.11
N SER A 158 -7.17 -1.01 -1.18
CA SER A 158 -7.68 0.06 -2.03
C SER A 158 -8.10 -0.53 -3.37
N MET A 159 -9.39 -0.55 -3.64
CA MET A 159 -9.93 -1.18 -4.85
C MET A 159 -9.82 -0.27 -6.06
N ILE A 160 -9.45 -0.82 -7.21
CA ILE A 160 -9.30 -0.08 -8.47
C ILE A 160 -10.64 0.32 -9.13
N TYR A 161 -11.74 -0.32 -8.73
CA TYR A 161 -13.12 0.09 -8.96
C TYR A 161 -14.01 -0.53 -7.89
N SER A 162 -15.24 -0.03 -7.73
CA SER A 162 -16.17 -0.53 -6.72
C SER A 162 -17.60 -0.60 -7.26
N PRO A 163 -18.39 -1.61 -6.85
CA PRO A 163 -18.05 -2.67 -5.90
C PRO A 163 -17.30 -3.88 -6.51
N GLY A 164 -17.27 -4.04 -7.83
CA GLY A 164 -16.87 -5.30 -8.46
C GLY A 164 -15.47 -5.83 -8.08
N ALA A 165 -14.44 -4.99 -7.98
CA ALA A 165 -13.10 -5.48 -7.58
C ALA A 165 -13.06 -6.00 -6.13
N LEU A 166 -13.90 -5.45 -5.24
CA LEU A 166 -14.05 -5.97 -3.89
C LEU A 166 -14.75 -7.34 -3.90
N GLU A 167 -15.81 -7.47 -4.70
CA GLU A 167 -16.53 -8.74 -4.85
C GLU A 167 -15.61 -9.83 -5.41
N GLU A 168 -14.86 -9.53 -6.47
CA GLU A 168 -13.85 -10.44 -7.04
C GLU A 168 -12.81 -10.87 -6.00
N PHE A 169 -12.28 -9.93 -5.20
CA PHE A 169 -11.31 -10.25 -4.16
C PHE A 169 -11.91 -11.15 -3.07
N VAL A 170 -13.12 -10.84 -2.61
CA VAL A 170 -13.82 -11.62 -1.59
C VAL A 170 -14.16 -13.02 -2.10
N ASP A 171 -14.62 -13.15 -3.33
CA ASP A 171 -15.06 -14.43 -3.87
C ASP A 171 -13.90 -15.33 -4.30
N GLN A 172 -12.77 -14.75 -4.74
CA GLN A 172 -11.67 -15.51 -5.34
C GLN A 172 -10.42 -15.60 -4.46
N VAL A 173 -10.06 -14.54 -3.72
CA VAL A 173 -8.81 -14.51 -2.94
C VAL A 173 -9.03 -14.94 -1.49
N VAL A 174 -10.12 -14.49 -0.85
CA VAL A 174 -10.39 -14.84 0.56
C VAL A 174 -10.47 -16.36 0.79
N PRO A 175 -11.11 -17.19 -0.06
CA PRO A 175 -11.12 -18.64 0.12
C PRO A 175 -9.72 -19.25 0.08
N ILE A 176 -8.83 -18.72 -0.77
CA ILE A 176 -7.42 -19.16 -0.85
C ILE A 176 -6.69 -18.83 0.46
N LEU A 177 -6.83 -17.59 0.95
CA LEU A 177 -6.22 -17.17 2.21
C LEU A 177 -6.75 -17.98 3.40
N GLN A 178 -8.05 -18.31 3.42
CA GLN A 178 -8.65 -19.18 4.42
C GLN A 178 -8.11 -20.61 4.35
N ALA A 179 -7.98 -21.18 3.15
CA ALA A 179 -7.41 -22.51 2.95
C ALA A 179 -5.93 -22.59 3.41
N ARG A 180 -5.20 -21.47 3.34
CA ARG A 180 -3.82 -21.33 3.83
C ARG A 180 -3.71 -21.00 5.33
N GLY A 181 -4.84 -20.81 6.03
CA GLY A 181 -4.84 -20.39 7.43
C GLY A 181 -4.36 -18.95 7.66
N MET A 182 -4.37 -18.11 6.62
CA MET A 182 -3.96 -16.71 6.67
C MET A 182 -5.11 -15.74 6.90
N TYR A 183 -6.35 -16.22 6.81
CA TYR A 183 -7.53 -15.42 7.03
C TYR A 183 -8.58 -16.21 7.81
N ARG A 184 -9.28 -15.51 8.71
CA ARG A 184 -10.33 -16.09 9.55
C ARG A 184 -11.48 -16.68 8.72
N THR A 185 -12.08 -17.76 9.19
CA THR A 185 -13.28 -18.38 8.58
C THR A 185 -14.59 -17.97 9.24
N ALA A 186 -14.52 -17.37 10.43
CA ALA A 186 -15.65 -16.82 11.16
C ALA A 186 -15.19 -15.63 12.01
N TYR A 187 -16.13 -14.75 12.38
CA TYR A 187 -15.87 -13.70 13.36
C TYR A 187 -16.05 -14.23 14.77
N LYS A 188 -15.01 -14.08 15.60
CA LYS A 188 -15.09 -14.27 17.05
C LYS A 188 -14.98 -12.89 17.69
N GLY A 189 -15.82 -12.63 18.68
CA GLY A 189 -15.98 -11.30 19.28
C GLY A 189 -17.20 -10.54 18.76
N ARG A 190 -17.60 -9.55 19.54
CA ARG A 190 -18.79 -8.72 19.33
C ARG A 190 -18.43 -7.26 19.01
N THR A 191 -17.16 -6.91 19.19
CA THR A 191 -16.63 -5.57 18.94
C THR A 191 -15.44 -5.63 17.99
N GLN A 192 -15.17 -4.53 17.29
CA GLN A 192 -14.02 -4.42 16.39
C GLN A 192 -12.68 -4.69 17.10
N ARG A 193 -12.57 -4.29 18.37
CA ARG A 193 -11.37 -4.53 19.19
C ARG A 193 -11.15 -6.02 19.44
N GLU A 194 -12.19 -6.75 19.81
CA GLU A 194 -12.09 -8.20 20.01
C GLU A 194 -11.71 -8.90 18.69
N ILE A 195 -12.34 -8.52 17.58
CA ILE A 195 -12.07 -9.07 16.25
C ILE A 195 -10.61 -8.78 15.79
N PHE A 196 -10.04 -7.62 16.15
CA PHE A 196 -8.66 -7.28 15.79
C PHE A 196 -7.62 -7.98 16.66
N LEU A 197 -7.89 -8.19 17.94
CA LEU A 197 -6.96 -8.80 18.89
C LEU A 197 -7.08 -10.33 18.94
N ASP A 198 -8.00 -10.91 18.17
CA ASP A 198 -8.11 -12.34 17.98
C ASP A 198 -6.87 -12.85 17.24
N ASP A 199 -6.06 -13.66 17.92
CA ASP A 199 -4.83 -14.26 17.39
C ASP A 199 -5.07 -15.72 16.91
N GLU A 200 -6.33 -16.18 16.86
CA GLU A 200 -6.75 -17.49 16.32
C GLU A 200 -7.10 -17.48 14.82
#